data_AF-A0A7S4N5U2-F1
#
_entry.id   AF-A0A7S4N5U2-F1
#
_cell.length_a   1.000
_cell.length_b   1.000
_cell.length_c   1.000
_cell.angle_alpha   90.00
_cell.angle_beta   90.00
_cell.angle_gamma   90.00
#
_symmetry.space_group_name_H-M   'P 1'
#
loop_
_entity.id
_entity.type
_entity.pdbx_description
1 polymer ?
#
loop_
_entity_poly.entity_id
_entity_poly.type
_entity_poly.pdbx_seq_one_letter_code
_entity_poly.pdbx_strand_id
1 'polypeptide(L)'
;MRVYILSFAVLLHTRFCFADWVDKWDGAQRTPSTFEADPQDSRTVKRGSGEIILGNGECIMKKSPRLYIESSPTNGWENTEFTAYGKYESFGSLKSYSGLTLVARSNHDNYKNDGCSAASYYARVYADSGEASFQKEYFHGSSGTVYSASNRVQLPEFENGLTEGVWIGLKFILYSTPDDDVQLELWMDKNNDGTWELVHDLLDTDGAMPATKTVPSGCPIQSGDPVLGGRNVCFLRSDGNDDTTVVHWRDASITKIDPSCKNGLRNGIACCAAMCGDQCGGSGCSQRPGGASACCANTVKDEGFPCVMGEAPCVMADPTCSSGIQSSNDACCAASCGTCGGRGCGGRPGGGSACCSGSILGNDERTCDRYPPPCRLV
;
A
#
# COMPACT_ATOMS: atom_id res chain seq x y z
N MET A 1 -33.90 18.98 25.34
CA MET A 1 -32.63 18.43 25.85
C MET A 1 -32.08 17.53 24.74
N ARG A 2 -31.09 18.01 23.98
CA ARG A 2 -30.52 17.29 22.84
C ARG A 2 -29.62 16.17 23.36
N VAL A 3 -29.90 14.94 22.96
CA VAL A 3 -29.04 13.78 23.18
C VAL A 3 -28.19 13.61 21.92
N TYR A 4 -26.86 13.68 22.08
CA TYR A 4 -25.91 13.49 20.99
C TYR A 4 -25.82 11.99 20.66
N ILE A 5 -26.15 11.63 19.42
CA ILE A 5 -25.87 10.33 18.82
C ILE A 5 -24.43 10.38 18.32
N LEU A 6 -23.53 9.66 18.99
CA LEU A 6 -22.20 9.33 18.48
C LEU A 6 -22.36 8.28 17.37
N SER A 7 -22.47 8.76 16.13
CA SER A 7 -22.45 7.91 14.94
C SER A 7 -20.99 7.74 14.47
N PHE A 8 -20.62 6.49 14.24
CA PHE A 8 -19.36 5.97 13.71
C PHE A 8 -18.56 6.95 12.81
N ALA A 9 -17.58 7.61 13.41
CA ALA A 9 -16.46 8.29 12.74
C ALA A 9 -15.12 7.64 13.13
N VAL A 10 -15.12 6.31 13.35
CA VAL A 10 -13.93 5.56 13.82
C VAL A 10 -13.04 5.09 12.65
N LEU A 11 -13.44 5.32 11.39
CA LEU A 11 -12.68 4.85 10.21
C LEU A 11 -11.65 5.85 9.64
N LEU A 12 -11.65 7.13 10.06
CA LEU A 12 -10.66 8.10 9.58
C LEU A 12 -9.48 8.33 10.54
N HIS A 13 -9.62 8.04 11.84
CA HIS A 13 -8.55 8.31 12.82
C HIS A 13 -7.61 7.11 13.08
N THR A 14 -7.96 5.90 12.63
CA THR A 14 -7.08 4.72 12.73
C THR A 14 -6.11 4.59 11.56
N ARG A 15 -6.35 5.29 10.43
CA ARG A 15 -5.50 5.22 9.23
C ARG A 15 -4.07 5.71 9.45
N PHE A 16 -3.85 6.64 10.38
CA PHE A 16 -2.54 7.26 10.59
C PHE A 16 -1.69 6.64 11.70
N CYS A 17 -2.23 5.72 12.50
CA CYS A 17 -1.51 5.26 13.69
C CYS A 17 -0.34 4.29 13.40
N PHE A 18 -0.24 3.80 12.17
CA PHE A 18 0.75 2.79 11.76
C PHE A 18 1.60 3.21 10.55
N ALA A 19 1.37 4.40 10.00
CA ALA A 19 2.16 4.89 8.88
C ALA A 19 3.59 5.23 9.34
N ASP A 20 4.58 4.70 8.62
CA ASP A 20 6.00 5.04 8.80
C ASP A 20 6.27 6.47 8.32
N TRP A 21 5.50 6.93 7.34
CA TRP A 21 5.52 8.29 6.85
C TRP A 21 4.11 8.77 6.50
N VAL A 22 3.81 10.02 6.85
CA VAL A 22 2.60 10.74 6.46
C VAL A 22 3.02 12.09 5.91
N ASP A 23 2.27 12.61 4.96
CA ASP A 23 2.55 13.92 4.42
C ASP A 23 2.48 15.01 5.50
N LYS A 24 3.22 16.09 5.26
CA LYS A 24 3.27 17.28 6.12
C LYS A 24 2.88 18.51 5.32
N TRP A 25 1.93 18.37 4.41
CA TRP A 25 1.58 19.45 3.47
C TRP A 25 0.60 20.44 4.07
N ASP A 26 0.19 20.25 5.32
CA ASP A 26 -0.51 21.28 6.09
C ASP A 26 0.30 22.56 6.25
N GLY A 27 -0.41 23.67 6.50
CA GLY A 27 0.19 24.96 6.81
C GLY A 27 0.64 25.77 5.60
N ALA A 28 1.64 26.63 5.82
CA ALA A 28 2.04 27.65 4.86
C ALA A 28 2.63 27.05 3.58
N GLN A 29 2.29 27.68 2.45
CA GLN A 29 2.76 27.29 1.14
C GLN A 29 4.27 27.47 0.98
N ARG A 30 4.92 26.50 0.33
CA ARG A 30 6.36 26.48 0.05
C ARG A 30 6.64 25.74 -1.26
N THR A 31 7.74 26.11 -1.91
CA THR A 31 8.14 25.58 -3.22
C THR A 31 9.61 25.15 -3.15
N PRO A 32 9.92 23.92 -2.72
CA PRO A 32 11.30 23.46 -2.63
C PRO A 32 11.99 23.46 -4.00
N SER A 33 13.28 23.78 -4.04
CA SER A 33 14.08 23.71 -5.27
C SER A 33 14.35 22.26 -5.67
N THR A 34 14.76 22.02 -6.91
CA THR A 34 15.18 20.67 -7.33
C THR A 34 16.38 20.21 -6.51
N PHE A 35 16.34 18.97 -6.00
CA PHE A 35 17.32 18.41 -5.06
C PHE A 35 17.28 18.96 -3.63
N GLU A 36 16.38 19.89 -3.35
CA GLU A 36 16.18 20.43 -2.00
C GLU A 36 15.11 19.62 -1.26
N ALA A 37 15.38 19.34 0.02
CA ALA A 37 14.39 18.73 0.89
C ALA A 37 13.30 19.73 1.24
N ASP A 38 12.09 19.26 1.52
CA ASP A 38 11.05 20.09 2.09
C ASP A 38 11.52 20.62 3.46
N PRO A 39 11.54 21.94 3.70
CA PRO A 39 11.88 22.52 5.00
C PRO A 39 11.04 22.02 6.18
N GLN A 40 9.81 21.54 5.93
CA GLN A 40 8.93 20.96 6.96
C GLN A 40 8.99 19.43 7.00
N ASP A 41 9.61 18.81 6.00
CA ASP A 41 9.77 17.37 5.94
C ASP A 41 11.09 16.96 5.28
N SER A 42 12.11 16.77 6.10
CA SER A 42 13.46 16.38 5.63
C SER A 42 13.50 15.06 4.88
N ARG A 43 12.45 14.23 4.95
CA ARG A 43 12.32 12.97 4.21
C ARG A 43 11.78 13.16 2.80
N THR A 44 11.25 14.33 2.45
CA THR A 44 10.74 14.56 1.09
C THR A 44 11.65 15.47 0.30
N VAL A 45 11.92 15.10 -0.95
CA VAL A 45 12.87 15.83 -1.78
C VAL A 45 12.33 15.96 -3.20
N LYS A 46 12.32 17.18 -3.73
CA LYS A 46 11.88 17.42 -5.11
C LYS A 46 12.91 16.87 -6.09
N ARG A 47 12.43 16.17 -7.12
CA ARG A 47 13.20 15.69 -8.27
C ARG A 47 12.44 15.99 -9.58
N GLY A 48 13.08 15.73 -10.71
CA GLY A 48 12.49 15.94 -12.03
C GLY A 48 12.35 17.41 -12.43
N SER A 49 11.71 17.63 -13.58
CA SER A 49 11.48 18.95 -14.17
C SER A 49 10.10 19.48 -13.81
N GLY A 50 9.98 20.78 -13.56
CA GLY A 50 8.72 21.41 -13.15
C GLY A 50 8.75 21.91 -11.71
N GLU A 51 7.58 22.16 -11.16
CA GLU A 51 7.38 22.82 -9.87
C GLU A 51 6.61 21.90 -8.92
N ILE A 52 7.02 21.87 -7.65
CA ILE A 52 6.23 21.28 -6.56
C ILE A 52 5.89 22.40 -5.60
N ILE A 53 4.61 22.54 -5.27
CA ILE A 53 4.10 23.47 -4.27
C ILE A 53 3.46 22.64 -3.16
N LEU A 54 3.97 22.77 -1.94
CA LEU A 54 3.46 22.08 -0.76
C LEU A 54 2.78 23.11 0.16
N GLY A 55 1.61 22.80 0.70
CA GLY A 55 0.89 23.71 1.60
C GLY A 55 -0.61 23.51 1.53
N ASN A 56 -1.33 24.06 2.52
CA ASN A 56 -2.79 23.99 2.59
C ASN A 56 -3.37 22.56 2.50
N GLY A 57 -2.61 21.55 2.94
CA GLY A 57 -3.01 20.14 2.90
C GLY A 57 -2.78 19.44 1.56
N GLU A 58 -2.08 20.09 0.61
CA GLU A 58 -1.88 19.54 -0.74
C GLU A 58 -0.44 19.66 -1.24
N CYS A 59 -0.08 18.74 -2.13
CA CYS A 59 1.10 18.81 -3.00
C CYS A 59 0.64 19.04 -4.44
N ILE A 60 0.94 20.21 -5.00
CA ILE A 60 0.62 20.58 -6.38
C ILE A 60 1.86 20.38 -7.23
N MET A 61 1.75 19.56 -8.27
CA MET A 61 2.79 19.27 -9.24
C MET A 61 2.44 19.91 -10.57
N LYS A 62 3.34 20.75 -11.10
CA LYS A 62 3.23 21.31 -12.46
C LYS A 62 4.29 20.72 -13.38
N LYS A 63 3.90 20.35 -14.60
CA LYS A 63 4.75 19.67 -15.60
C LYS A 63 5.05 18.21 -15.23
N SER A 64 6.30 17.86 -14.90
CA SER A 64 6.72 16.47 -14.63
C SER A 64 7.68 16.29 -13.45
N PRO A 65 7.41 16.92 -12.29
CA PRO A 65 8.24 16.75 -11.11
C PRO A 65 7.94 15.39 -10.49
N ARG A 66 8.79 15.00 -9.54
CA ARG A 66 8.59 13.81 -8.71
C ARG A 66 8.85 14.23 -7.27
N LEU A 67 7.96 13.86 -6.36
CA LEU A 67 8.20 14.05 -4.92
C LEU A 67 8.76 12.74 -4.38
N TYR A 68 10.06 12.72 -4.10
CA TYR A 68 10.71 11.56 -3.50
C TYR A 68 10.45 11.59 -2.01
N ILE A 69 10.17 10.44 -1.44
CA ILE A 69 9.95 10.24 -0.03
C ILE A 69 10.94 9.18 0.40
N GLU A 70 11.81 9.53 1.34
CA GLU A 70 12.88 8.67 1.83
C GLU A 70 12.38 7.87 3.04
N SER A 71 12.76 6.59 3.13
CA SER A 71 12.50 5.76 4.30
C SER A 71 13.30 6.27 5.50
N SER A 72 12.92 5.86 6.72
CA SER A 72 13.86 5.88 7.84
C SER A 72 15.15 5.11 7.46
N PRO A 73 16.34 5.52 7.92
CA PRO A 73 17.61 4.91 7.53
C PRO A 73 17.75 3.42 7.88
N THR A 74 16.85 2.87 8.69
CA THR A 74 16.83 1.44 9.05
C THR A 74 15.79 0.66 8.24
N ASN A 75 16.28 -0.34 7.53
CA ASN A 75 15.53 -1.42 6.85
C ASN A 75 14.69 -1.04 5.62
N GLY A 76 14.70 0.22 5.17
CA GLY A 76 14.00 0.63 3.95
C GLY A 76 12.50 0.31 3.96
N TRP A 77 11.89 0.34 2.78
CA TRP A 77 10.55 -0.14 2.51
C TRP A 77 10.63 -1.35 1.57
N GLU A 78 10.36 -2.53 2.12
CA GLU A 78 10.21 -3.78 1.36
C GLU A 78 8.73 -4.03 1.13
N ASN A 79 8.05 -4.51 2.16
CA ASN A 79 6.62 -4.77 2.19
C ASN A 79 5.91 -3.47 2.60
N THR A 80 5.10 -2.92 1.70
CA THR A 80 4.63 -1.54 1.81
C THR A 80 3.19 -1.39 1.36
N GLU A 81 2.42 -0.57 2.08
CA GLU A 81 1.24 0.12 1.55
C GLU A 81 1.61 1.58 1.29
N PHE A 82 1.47 2.05 0.04
CA PHE A 82 1.61 3.45 -0.33
C PHE A 82 0.25 3.98 -0.80
N THR A 83 -0.33 4.91 -0.04
CA THR A 83 -1.64 5.49 -0.30
C THR A 83 -1.50 6.99 -0.60
N ALA A 84 -2.25 7.50 -1.57
CA ALA A 84 -2.42 8.94 -1.81
C ALA A 84 -3.69 9.20 -2.63
N TYR A 85 -4.30 10.37 -2.48
CA TYR A 85 -5.34 10.84 -3.40
C TYR A 85 -4.72 11.74 -4.45
N GLY A 86 -5.14 11.57 -5.70
CA GLY A 86 -4.68 12.37 -6.84
C GLY A 86 -5.84 12.97 -7.62
N LYS A 87 -5.61 14.14 -8.20
CA LYS A 87 -6.56 14.83 -9.08
C LYS A 87 -5.80 15.63 -10.13
N TYR A 88 -6.22 15.52 -11.38
CA TYR A 88 -5.81 16.49 -12.40
C TYR A 88 -6.67 17.75 -12.26
N GLU A 89 -6.07 18.91 -12.01
CA GLU A 89 -6.75 20.20 -12.19
C GLU A 89 -6.80 20.54 -13.68
N SER A 90 -5.67 20.32 -14.36
CA SER A 90 -5.53 20.53 -15.80
C SER A 90 -4.62 19.44 -16.37
N PHE A 91 -5.07 18.73 -17.39
CA PHE A 91 -4.27 17.75 -18.11
C PHE A 91 -3.10 18.41 -18.85
N GLY A 92 -3.32 19.63 -19.37
CA GLY A 92 -2.42 20.23 -20.33
C GLY A 92 -2.16 19.29 -21.51
N SER A 93 -0.91 19.21 -21.95
CA SER A 93 -0.51 18.27 -23.00
C SER A 93 -0.05 16.93 -22.41
N LEU A 94 -0.93 15.92 -22.42
CA LEU A 94 -0.63 14.57 -21.93
C LEU A 94 0.42 13.85 -22.78
N LYS A 95 1.14 12.93 -22.14
CA LYS A 95 1.98 11.90 -22.75
C LYS A 95 1.26 10.57 -22.68
N SER A 96 1.69 9.60 -23.50
CA SER A 96 1.18 8.21 -23.46
C SER A 96 1.47 7.47 -22.15
N TYR A 97 2.18 8.09 -21.22
CA TYR A 97 2.48 7.59 -19.86
C TYR A 97 2.07 8.57 -18.76
N SER A 98 1.33 9.63 -19.11
CA SER A 98 0.73 10.51 -18.13
C SER A 98 -0.32 9.75 -17.32
N GLY A 99 -0.31 9.96 -16.01
CA GLY A 99 -1.20 9.30 -15.08
C GLY A 99 -0.83 9.59 -13.65
N LEU A 100 -1.74 9.25 -12.74
CA LEU A 100 -1.47 9.27 -11.30
C LEU A 100 -0.64 8.03 -10.97
N THR A 101 0.62 8.24 -10.56
CA THR A 101 1.60 7.15 -10.41
C THR A 101 2.19 7.14 -9.01
N LEU A 102 2.10 5.98 -8.35
CA LEU A 102 2.81 5.65 -7.13
C LEU A 102 3.98 4.73 -7.48
N VAL A 103 5.18 5.05 -7.03
CA VAL A 103 6.36 4.21 -7.24
C VAL A 103 6.92 3.80 -5.88
N ALA A 104 7.19 2.50 -5.75
CA ALA A 104 7.65 1.92 -4.50
C ALA A 104 8.80 0.95 -4.70
N ARG A 105 9.48 0.64 -3.58
CA ARG A 105 10.63 -0.27 -3.50
C ARG A 105 11.73 0.13 -4.49
N SER A 106 12.20 1.38 -4.41
CA SER A 106 13.27 1.91 -5.26
C SER A 106 14.42 2.57 -4.51
N ASN A 107 15.62 2.52 -5.06
CA ASN A 107 16.73 3.43 -4.72
C ASN A 107 16.96 4.42 -5.88
N HIS A 108 15.87 4.87 -6.51
CA HIS A 108 15.92 5.75 -7.69
C HIS A 108 16.71 7.02 -7.43
N ASP A 109 16.77 7.51 -6.19
CA ASP A 109 17.57 8.67 -5.81
C ASP A 109 19.06 8.55 -6.17
N ASN A 110 19.59 7.34 -6.29
CA ASN A 110 20.98 7.04 -6.61
C ASN A 110 21.24 6.71 -8.10
N TYR A 111 20.23 6.82 -8.98
CA TYR A 111 20.31 6.39 -10.39
C TYR A 111 21.47 7.02 -11.19
N LYS A 112 21.92 8.22 -10.80
CA LYS A 112 23.03 8.92 -11.47
C LYS A 112 24.39 8.27 -11.21
N ASN A 113 24.55 7.61 -10.07
CA ASN A 113 25.79 6.93 -9.69
C ASN A 113 25.74 5.45 -10.08
N ASP A 114 24.57 4.82 -9.89
CA ASP A 114 24.33 3.42 -10.23
C ASP A 114 22.94 3.28 -10.85
N GLY A 115 22.88 3.08 -12.17
CA GLY A 115 21.61 2.95 -12.86
C GLY A 115 20.83 1.68 -12.51
N CYS A 116 21.49 0.65 -11.97
CA CYS A 116 20.83 -0.57 -11.51
C CYS A 116 20.04 -0.34 -10.20
N SER A 117 20.37 0.71 -9.44
CA SER A 117 19.66 1.07 -8.19
C SER A 117 18.23 1.57 -8.42
N ALA A 118 17.90 1.96 -9.65
CA ALA A 118 16.57 2.46 -10.02
C ALA A 118 15.49 1.38 -10.12
N ALA A 119 15.85 0.10 -9.98
CA ALA A 119 14.90 -0.99 -10.04
C ALA A 119 13.72 -0.75 -9.08
N SER A 120 12.49 -0.88 -9.58
CA SER A 120 11.28 -0.47 -8.85
C SER A 120 9.98 -0.93 -9.50
N TYR A 121 8.89 -0.85 -8.73
CA TYR A 121 7.54 -1.05 -9.23
C TYR A 121 6.76 0.26 -9.30
N TYR A 122 6.05 0.42 -10.40
CA TYR A 122 5.15 1.53 -10.69
C TYR A 122 3.73 1.00 -10.68
N ALA A 123 2.88 1.58 -9.86
CA ALA A 123 1.43 1.47 -9.97
C ALA A 123 0.88 2.76 -10.56
N ARG A 124 0.15 2.68 -11.67
CA ARG A 124 -0.36 3.85 -12.39
C ARG A 124 -1.80 3.66 -12.81
N VAL A 125 -2.58 4.74 -12.66
CA VAL A 125 -3.83 4.93 -13.40
C VAL A 125 -3.57 5.93 -14.52
N TYR A 126 -3.70 5.50 -15.77
CA TYR A 126 -3.43 6.32 -16.95
C TYR A 126 -4.45 7.46 -17.08
N ALA A 127 -3.97 8.66 -17.38
CA ALA A 127 -4.82 9.84 -17.47
C ALA A 127 -5.78 9.79 -18.68
N ASP A 128 -5.30 9.27 -19.82
CA ASP A 128 -6.02 9.24 -21.09
C ASP A 128 -6.91 8.00 -21.25
N SER A 129 -6.40 6.82 -20.91
CA SER A 129 -7.14 5.54 -21.08
C SER A 129 -7.88 5.10 -19.82
N GLY A 130 -7.53 5.63 -18.65
CA GLY A 130 -8.11 5.22 -17.37
C GLY A 130 -7.71 3.82 -16.92
N GLU A 131 -6.79 3.17 -17.64
CA GLU A 131 -6.30 1.84 -17.29
C GLU A 131 -5.52 1.86 -15.98
N ALA A 132 -5.80 0.89 -15.10
CA ALA A 132 -4.93 0.54 -13.99
C ALA A 132 -3.75 -0.28 -14.52
N SER A 133 -2.56 -0.09 -13.95
CA SER A 133 -1.38 -0.78 -14.46
C SER A 133 -0.26 -0.97 -13.46
N PHE A 134 0.53 -2.01 -13.72
CA PHE A 134 1.85 -2.21 -13.15
C PHE A 134 2.94 -2.11 -14.23
N GLN A 135 4.06 -1.49 -13.89
CA GLN A 135 5.27 -1.49 -14.71
C GLN A 135 6.49 -1.63 -13.80
N LYS A 136 7.50 -2.39 -14.24
CA LYS A 136 8.76 -2.54 -13.52
C LYS A 136 9.85 -1.73 -14.23
N GLU A 137 10.61 -0.93 -13.49
CA GLU A 137 11.88 -0.36 -13.97
C GLU A 137 13.00 -1.31 -13.57
N TYR A 138 13.93 -1.58 -14.48
CA TYR A 138 15.09 -2.42 -14.25
C TYR A 138 16.38 -1.61 -14.18
N PHE A 139 16.45 -0.51 -14.94
CA PHE A 139 17.64 0.31 -15.07
C PHE A 139 17.29 1.73 -15.47
N HIS A 140 18.02 2.70 -14.89
CA HIS A 140 17.94 4.11 -15.26
C HIS A 140 19.32 4.76 -15.22
N GLY A 141 19.91 5.03 -16.39
CA GLY A 141 21.22 5.65 -16.46
C GLY A 141 21.40 6.54 -17.69
N SER A 142 22.63 6.97 -17.94
CA SER A 142 22.98 7.80 -19.09
C SER A 142 22.72 7.10 -20.44
N SER A 143 22.78 5.77 -20.48
CA SER A 143 22.45 4.94 -21.65
C SER A 143 20.95 4.77 -21.88
N GLY A 144 20.10 5.36 -21.02
CA GLY A 144 18.66 5.34 -21.10
C GLY A 144 18.01 4.55 -19.96
N THR A 145 16.75 4.20 -20.18
CA THR A 145 15.91 3.47 -19.22
C THR A 145 15.44 2.14 -19.79
N VAL A 146 15.34 1.14 -18.91
CA VAL A 146 14.84 -0.20 -19.21
C VAL A 146 13.65 -0.48 -18.31
N TYR A 147 12.50 -0.76 -18.93
CA TYR A 147 11.26 -1.10 -18.24
C TYR A 147 10.74 -2.45 -18.74
N SER A 148 9.89 -3.10 -17.95
CA SER A 148 8.91 -4.05 -18.46
C SER A 148 7.87 -3.36 -19.34
N ALA A 149 7.11 -4.15 -20.10
CA ALA A 149 5.84 -3.67 -20.63
C ALA A 149 4.92 -3.31 -19.46
N SER A 150 4.01 -2.36 -19.68
CA SER A 150 2.95 -2.09 -18.70
C SER A 150 1.95 -3.24 -18.75
N ASN A 151 1.75 -3.92 -17.62
CA ASN A 151 0.64 -4.84 -17.44
C ASN A 151 -0.59 -3.99 -17.09
N ARG A 152 -1.60 -3.97 -17.97
CA ARG A 152 -2.74 -3.04 -17.88
C ARG A 152 -4.06 -3.79 -17.80
N VAL A 153 -4.99 -3.23 -17.04
CA VAL A 153 -6.39 -3.64 -16.96
C VAL A 153 -7.25 -2.39 -17.19
N GLN A 154 -8.20 -2.49 -18.12
CA GLN A 154 -9.17 -1.43 -18.36
C GLN A 154 -10.18 -1.37 -17.22
N LEU A 155 -10.40 -0.18 -16.67
CA LEU A 155 -11.45 0.06 -15.69
C LEU A 155 -12.72 0.52 -16.43
N PRO A 156 -13.86 -0.19 -16.31
CA PRO A 156 -15.10 0.16 -17.02
C PRO A 156 -15.56 1.59 -16.74
N GLU A 157 -15.41 2.07 -15.51
CA GLU A 157 -15.82 3.42 -15.10
C GLU A 157 -14.90 4.53 -15.66
N PHE A 158 -13.73 4.16 -16.17
CA PHE A 158 -12.73 5.07 -16.70
C PHE A 158 -12.34 4.75 -18.15
N GLU A 159 -13.23 4.10 -18.92
CA GLU A 159 -13.00 3.78 -20.36
C GLU A 159 -12.65 5.00 -21.23
N ASN A 160 -12.98 6.20 -20.76
CA ASN A 160 -12.68 7.47 -21.45
C ASN A 160 -11.59 8.30 -20.73
N GLY A 161 -10.80 7.67 -19.87
CA GLY A 161 -9.77 8.36 -19.09
C GLY A 161 -10.25 8.90 -17.76
N LEU A 162 -9.34 9.58 -17.07
CA LEU A 162 -9.63 10.34 -15.86
C LEU A 162 -10.44 11.60 -16.20
N THR A 163 -11.10 12.18 -15.19
CA THR A 163 -11.83 13.44 -15.31
C THR A 163 -11.11 14.53 -14.51
N GLU A 164 -10.89 15.70 -15.12
CA GLU A 164 -10.36 16.87 -14.40
C GLU A 164 -11.27 17.26 -13.24
N GLY A 165 -10.69 17.76 -12.16
CA GLY A 165 -11.43 18.19 -10.98
C GLY A 165 -11.89 17.06 -10.05
N VAL A 166 -11.74 15.78 -10.45
CA VAL A 166 -12.17 14.62 -9.66
C VAL A 166 -11.00 14.04 -8.86
N TRP A 167 -11.20 13.92 -7.55
CA TRP A 167 -10.29 13.21 -6.66
C TRP A 167 -10.53 11.71 -6.75
N ILE A 168 -9.45 10.95 -6.91
CA ILE A 168 -9.45 9.50 -6.78
C ILE A 168 -8.37 9.08 -5.79
N GLY A 169 -8.67 8.10 -4.95
CA GLY A 169 -7.70 7.47 -4.07
C GLY A 169 -6.95 6.38 -4.80
N LEU A 170 -5.64 6.33 -4.64
CA LEU A 170 -4.79 5.23 -5.05
C LEU A 170 -4.13 4.63 -3.82
N LYS A 171 -4.11 3.30 -3.75
CA LYS A 171 -3.40 2.55 -2.74
C LYS A 171 -2.64 1.42 -3.43
N PHE A 172 -1.32 1.51 -3.40
CA PHE A 172 -0.41 0.52 -3.94
C PHE A 172 0.15 -0.33 -2.80
N ILE A 173 -0.26 -1.59 -2.75
CA ILE A 173 0.27 -2.58 -1.83
C ILE A 173 1.26 -3.45 -2.59
N LEU A 174 2.44 -3.68 -2.01
CA LEU A 174 3.42 -4.64 -2.52
C LEU A 174 4.14 -5.37 -1.39
N TYR A 175 4.27 -6.68 -1.50
CA TYR A 175 4.95 -7.50 -0.49
C TYR A 175 5.59 -8.74 -1.09
N SER A 176 6.71 -9.16 -0.48
CA SER A 176 7.40 -10.39 -0.83
C SER A 176 6.62 -11.60 -0.30
N THR A 177 6.47 -12.64 -1.11
CA THR A 177 5.89 -13.92 -0.70
C THR A 177 6.96 -14.81 -0.05
N PRO A 178 6.60 -15.94 0.59
CA PRO A 178 7.57 -16.92 1.09
C PRO A 178 8.44 -17.57 -0.01
N ASP A 179 8.01 -17.51 -1.27
CA ASP A 179 8.67 -18.13 -2.42
C ASP A 179 9.57 -17.13 -3.18
N ASP A 180 9.91 -15.99 -2.56
CA ASP A 180 10.70 -14.91 -3.16
C ASP A 180 10.06 -14.28 -4.43
N ASP A 181 8.73 -14.38 -4.57
CA ASP A 181 7.94 -13.59 -5.52
C ASP A 181 7.48 -12.27 -4.89
N VAL A 182 6.89 -11.37 -5.69
CA VAL A 182 6.32 -10.12 -5.18
C VAL A 182 4.86 -9.98 -5.60
N GLN A 183 3.94 -9.95 -4.63
CA GLN A 183 2.55 -9.58 -4.89
C GLN A 183 2.46 -8.06 -5.06
N LEU A 184 1.77 -7.62 -6.10
CA LEU A 184 1.40 -6.23 -6.36
C LEU A 184 -0.12 -6.11 -6.35
N GLU A 185 -0.64 -5.08 -5.70
CA GLU A 185 -2.07 -4.79 -5.67
C GLU A 185 -2.30 -3.29 -5.78
N LEU A 186 -3.21 -2.89 -6.66
CA LEU A 186 -3.65 -1.53 -6.81
C LEU A 186 -5.12 -1.47 -6.43
N TRP A 187 -5.39 -0.73 -5.38
CA TRP A 187 -6.71 -0.44 -4.86
C TRP A 187 -7.07 1.01 -5.20
N MET A 188 -8.35 1.26 -5.47
CA MET A 188 -8.85 2.60 -5.76
C MET A 188 -10.09 2.96 -4.95
N ASP A 189 -10.07 4.18 -4.41
CA ASP A 189 -11.28 4.89 -4.00
C ASP A 189 -11.71 5.78 -5.15
N LYS A 190 -12.55 5.21 -6.02
CA LYS A 190 -12.97 5.83 -7.29
C LYS A 190 -13.81 7.09 -7.08
N ASN A 191 -14.50 7.19 -5.94
CA ASN A 191 -15.48 8.24 -5.66
C ASN A 191 -15.05 9.22 -4.57
N ASN A 192 -13.88 9.00 -3.95
CA ASN A 192 -13.41 9.74 -2.78
C ASN A 192 -14.44 9.71 -1.63
N ASP A 193 -14.99 8.52 -1.38
CA ASP A 193 -15.98 8.27 -0.30
C ASP A 193 -15.47 7.31 0.78
N GLY A 194 -14.22 6.84 0.63
CA GLY A 194 -13.58 5.89 1.53
C GLY A 194 -13.83 4.43 1.18
N THR A 195 -14.51 4.12 0.08
CA THR A 195 -14.74 2.74 -0.41
C THR A 195 -13.61 2.34 -1.34
N TRP A 196 -12.81 1.34 -0.95
CA TRP A 196 -11.59 0.95 -1.66
C TRP A 196 -11.76 -0.38 -2.37
N GLU A 197 -11.73 -0.38 -3.69
CA GLU A 197 -11.87 -1.60 -4.49
C GLU A 197 -10.52 -2.05 -5.05
N LEU A 198 -10.24 -3.36 -5.04
CA LEU A 198 -9.09 -3.91 -5.75
C LEU A 198 -9.36 -3.83 -7.25
N VAL A 199 -8.57 -3.02 -7.96
CA VAL A 199 -8.76 -2.77 -9.40
C VAL A 199 -7.74 -3.48 -10.28
N HIS A 200 -6.60 -3.88 -9.69
CA HIS A 200 -5.58 -4.67 -10.37
C HIS A 200 -4.71 -5.41 -9.36
N ASP A 201 -4.35 -6.65 -9.67
CA ASP A 201 -3.39 -7.44 -8.92
C ASP A 201 -2.47 -8.22 -9.87
N LEU A 202 -1.24 -8.44 -9.43
CA LEU A 202 -0.25 -9.19 -10.18
C LEU A 202 0.75 -9.82 -9.22
N LEU A 203 0.89 -11.15 -9.30
CA LEU A 203 2.01 -11.85 -8.69
C LEU A 203 3.20 -11.81 -9.66
N ASP A 204 4.22 -11.06 -9.30
CA ASP A 204 5.46 -10.96 -10.06
C ASP A 204 6.40 -12.11 -9.66
N THR A 205 6.23 -13.23 -10.36
CA THR A 205 7.16 -14.37 -10.36
C THR A 205 8.30 -14.15 -11.35
N ASP A 206 9.31 -15.03 -11.33
CA ASP A 206 10.30 -15.06 -12.41
C ASP A 206 9.62 -15.13 -13.79
N GLY A 207 10.07 -14.26 -14.70
CA GLY A 207 9.53 -14.12 -16.05
C GLY A 207 8.16 -13.44 -16.17
N ALA A 208 7.48 -13.06 -15.09
CA ALA A 208 6.13 -12.46 -15.15
C ALA A 208 6.13 -11.06 -15.79
N MET A 209 7.17 -10.26 -15.53
CA MET A 209 7.30 -8.90 -16.05
C MET A 209 8.61 -8.70 -16.83
N PRO A 210 8.83 -9.35 -17.98
CA PRO A 210 10.10 -9.30 -18.69
C PRO A 210 10.43 -7.89 -19.18
N ALA A 211 11.73 -7.56 -19.21
CA ALA A 211 12.21 -6.28 -19.70
C ALA A 211 11.99 -6.16 -21.22
N THR A 212 11.60 -4.97 -21.66
CA THR A 212 11.40 -4.63 -23.09
C THR A 212 12.71 -4.39 -23.85
N LYS A 213 13.82 -4.24 -23.11
CA LYS A 213 15.17 -4.06 -23.63
C LYS A 213 16.13 -4.87 -22.76
N THR A 214 17.31 -5.16 -23.28
CA THR A 214 18.37 -5.82 -22.53
C THR A 214 18.74 -5.00 -21.29
N VAL A 215 18.64 -5.63 -20.12
CA VAL A 215 19.16 -5.09 -18.86
C VAL A 215 20.70 -5.22 -18.89
N PRO A 216 21.47 -4.20 -18.45
CA PRO A 216 22.92 -4.34 -18.35
C PRO A 216 23.31 -5.55 -17.49
N SER A 217 24.27 -6.35 -17.97
CA SER A 217 24.68 -7.61 -17.32
C SER A 217 25.27 -7.44 -15.92
N GLY A 218 25.71 -6.23 -15.56
CA GLY A 218 26.20 -5.90 -14.22
C GLY A 218 25.10 -5.60 -13.21
N CYS A 219 23.83 -5.51 -13.62
CA CYS A 219 22.73 -5.27 -12.68
C CYS A 219 22.38 -6.54 -11.89
N PRO A 220 22.08 -6.44 -10.58
CA PRO A 220 21.70 -7.59 -9.77
C PRO A 220 20.30 -8.11 -10.10
N ILE A 221 19.42 -7.25 -10.63
CA ILE A 221 18.07 -7.60 -11.05
C ILE A 221 18.09 -7.63 -12.57
N GLN A 222 17.90 -8.81 -13.15
CA GLN A 222 17.84 -9.07 -14.58
C GLN A 222 16.39 -9.16 -15.07
N SER A 223 16.22 -9.29 -16.39
CA SER A 223 14.89 -9.35 -17.00
C SER A 223 14.08 -10.54 -16.48
N GLY A 224 12.87 -10.29 -15.98
CA GLY A 224 12.03 -11.29 -15.34
C GLY A 224 12.07 -11.19 -13.81
N ASP A 225 13.26 -11.01 -13.24
CA ASP A 225 13.49 -11.04 -11.80
C ASP A 225 12.55 -10.12 -11.00
N PRO A 226 11.97 -10.60 -9.89
CA PRO A 226 11.30 -9.75 -8.92
C PRO A 226 12.26 -8.78 -8.21
N VAL A 227 11.76 -7.61 -7.83
CA VAL A 227 12.54 -6.62 -7.05
C VAL A 227 12.39 -6.96 -5.57
N LEU A 228 13.32 -7.73 -5.02
CA LEU A 228 13.31 -8.17 -3.63
C LEU A 228 14.09 -7.24 -2.68
N GLY A 229 13.69 -7.27 -1.40
CA GLY A 229 14.33 -6.55 -0.31
C GLY A 229 13.96 -5.07 -0.21
N GLY A 230 14.21 -4.50 0.96
CA GLY A 230 13.90 -3.09 1.25
C GLY A 230 14.69 -2.12 0.36
N ARG A 231 14.04 -1.00 0.01
CA ARG A 231 14.64 0.12 -0.70
C ARG A 231 14.24 1.45 -0.08
N ASN A 232 15.01 2.49 -0.32
CA ASN A 232 14.96 3.69 0.51
C ASN A 232 13.97 4.74 0.02
N VAL A 233 13.36 4.57 -1.16
CA VAL A 233 12.53 5.60 -1.78
C VAL A 233 11.23 5.02 -2.32
N CYS A 234 10.15 5.72 -1.97
CA CYS A 234 8.92 5.75 -2.73
C CYS A 234 8.74 7.16 -3.31
N PHE A 235 7.98 7.31 -4.39
CA PHE A 235 7.72 8.65 -4.91
C PHE A 235 6.38 8.78 -5.63
N LEU A 236 5.81 9.98 -5.51
CA LEU A 236 4.68 10.42 -6.32
C LEU A 236 5.22 10.93 -7.65
N ARG A 237 4.56 10.54 -8.73
CA ARG A 237 4.91 10.95 -10.08
C ARG A 237 3.67 11.33 -10.88
N SER A 238 3.74 12.49 -11.49
CA SER A 238 2.87 12.94 -12.58
C SER A 238 3.75 13.39 -13.74
N ASP A 239 3.34 13.10 -14.97
CA ASP A 239 4.05 13.56 -16.17
C ASP A 239 3.12 14.40 -17.05
N GLY A 240 3.64 15.54 -17.53
CA GLY A 240 3.04 16.42 -18.53
C GLY A 240 4.08 16.87 -19.57
N ASN A 241 3.66 17.47 -20.67
CA ASN A 241 4.60 17.99 -21.69
C ASN A 241 4.96 19.46 -21.49
N ASP A 242 4.18 20.21 -20.72
CA ASP A 242 4.35 21.64 -20.55
C ASP A 242 3.92 22.10 -19.15
N ASP A 243 4.01 23.40 -18.91
CA ASP A 243 3.73 24.00 -17.60
C ASP A 243 2.21 24.18 -17.36
N THR A 244 1.35 23.71 -18.27
CA THR A 244 -0.12 23.73 -18.13
C THR A 244 -0.69 22.44 -17.55
N THR A 245 0.10 21.36 -17.46
CA THR A 245 -0.28 20.16 -16.70
C THR A 245 -0.16 20.45 -15.19
N VAL A 246 -1.26 20.30 -14.46
CA VAL A 246 -1.36 20.55 -13.01
C VAL A 246 -2.06 19.38 -12.32
N VAL A 247 -1.36 18.75 -11.38
CA VAL A 247 -1.84 17.61 -10.59
C VAL A 247 -1.75 17.92 -9.12
N HIS A 248 -2.84 17.65 -8.40
CA HIS A 248 -2.91 17.76 -6.94
C HIS A 248 -2.79 16.38 -6.31
N TRP A 249 -2.08 16.33 -5.19
CA TRP A 249 -1.99 15.18 -4.31
C TRP A 249 -2.36 15.59 -2.89
N ARG A 250 -2.99 14.68 -2.13
CA ARG A 250 -3.24 14.85 -0.69
C ARG A 250 -3.32 13.50 0.02
N ASP A 251 -3.33 13.54 1.34
CA ASP A 251 -3.50 12.38 2.23
C ASP A 251 -2.53 11.24 1.87
N ALA A 252 -1.26 11.60 1.66
CA ALA A 252 -0.25 10.64 1.24
C ALA A 252 0.40 9.98 2.46
N SER A 253 0.47 8.66 2.46
CA SER A 253 1.05 7.89 3.56
C SER A 253 1.74 6.64 3.07
N ILE A 254 2.80 6.24 3.77
CA ILE A 254 3.53 5.00 3.52
C ILE A 254 3.59 4.21 4.81
N THR A 255 3.14 2.97 4.76
CA THR A 255 3.07 2.04 5.89
C THR A 255 3.89 0.81 5.58
N LYS A 256 4.76 0.38 6.51
CA LYS A 256 5.40 -0.93 6.45
C LYS A 256 4.38 -2.00 6.82
N ILE A 257 4.30 -3.05 6.03
CA ILE A 257 3.39 -4.19 6.29
C ILE A 257 4.22 -5.47 6.45
N ASP A 258 3.70 -6.48 7.14
CA ASP A 258 4.44 -7.74 7.32
C ASP A 258 3.57 -8.99 7.13
N PRO A 259 3.02 -9.22 5.92
CA PRO A 259 1.96 -10.21 5.68
C PRO A 259 2.33 -11.64 6.07
N SER A 260 3.62 -11.96 6.06
CA SER A 260 4.18 -13.28 6.37
C SER A 260 4.88 -13.36 7.73
N CYS A 261 4.80 -12.29 8.53
CA CYS A 261 5.51 -12.18 9.81
C CYS A 261 7.04 -12.35 9.69
N LYS A 262 7.64 -11.79 8.64
CA LYS A 262 9.09 -11.81 8.37
C LYS A 262 9.88 -11.00 9.41
N ASN A 263 9.28 -9.92 9.92
CA ASN A 263 9.91 -8.98 10.86
C ASN A 263 9.44 -9.19 12.31
N GLY A 264 8.56 -10.17 12.56
CA GLY A 264 8.05 -10.50 13.88
C GLY A 264 8.38 -11.92 14.35
N LEU A 265 7.73 -12.34 15.43
CA LEU A 265 7.82 -13.68 15.99
C LEU A 265 6.51 -14.42 15.72
N ARG A 266 6.56 -15.51 14.97
CA ARG A 266 5.38 -16.28 14.54
C ARG A 266 4.88 -17.26 15.61
N ASN A 267 3.57 -17.32 15.82
CA ASN A 267 2.88 -18.40 16.53
C ASN A 267 1.50 -18.67 15.89
N GLY A 268 1.43 -19.69 15.03
CA GLY A 268 0.28 -19.90 14.17
C GLY A 268 0.11 -18.72 13.20
N ILE A 269 -1.06 -18.07 13.25
CA ILE A 269 -1.34 -16.83 12.52
C ILE A 269 -1.00 -15.55 13.30
N ALA A 270 -0.66 -15.65 14.59
CA ALA A 270 -0.19 -14.47 15.33
C ALA A 270 1.24 -14.12 14.93
N CYS A 271 1.47 -12.83 14.74
CA CYS A 271 2.78 -12.23 14.57
C CYS A 271 3.05 -11.29 15.74
N CYS A 272 3.82 -11.74 16.73
CA CYS A 272 4.22 -10.91 17.86
C CYS A 272 5.35 -9.96 17.48
N ALA A 273 5.48 -8.84 18.18
CA ALA A 273 6.56 -7.88 17.94
C ALA A 273 7.95 -8.51 18.18
N ALA A 274 8.96 -8.15 17.38
CA ALA A 274 10.33 -8.63 17.56
C ALA A 274 10.92 -8.34 18.95
N MET A 275 10.45 -7.27 19.62
CA MET A 275 10.86 -6.93 20.98
C MET A 275 10.44 -7.94 22.06
N CYS A 276 9.60 -8.91 21.71
CA CYS A 276 9.17 -9.98 22.60
C CYS A 276 10.27 -11.04 22.88
N GLY A 277 11.45 -10.90 22.28
CA GLY A 277 12.59 -11.77 22.50
C GLY A 277 12.65 -12.90 21.48
N ASP A 278 12.63 -14.14 21.95
CA ASP A 278 12.86 -15.34 21.15
C ASP A 278 11.59 -16.14 20.81
N GLN A 279 10.43 -15.75 21.35
CA GLN A 279 9.19 -16.49 21.17
C GLN A 279 7.94 -15.60 21.18
N CYS A 280 6.91 -16.00 20.44
CA CYS A 280 5.58 -15.39 20.49
C CYS A 280 4.65 -16.24 21.35
N GLY A 281 4.07 -15.65 22.39
CA GLY A 281 3.25 -16.35 23.39
C GLY A 281 4.06 -17.08 24.47
N GLY A 282 3.45 -18.09 25.07
CA GLY A 282 4.01 -18.86 26.19
C GLY A 282 3.73 -18.26 27.56
N SER A 283 4.11 -19.00 28.62
CA SER A 283 3.98 -18.54 29.99
C SER A 283 4.76 -17.25 30.20
N GLY A 284 4.11 -16.26 30.79
CA GLY A 284 4.71 -14.96 31.09
C GLY A 284 4.93 -14.03 29.89
N CYS A 285 4.32 -14.30 28.73
CA CYS A 285 4.35 -13.40 27.58
C CYS A 285 3.98 -11.95 27.92
N SER A 286 3.06 -11.74 28.87
CA SER A 286 2.61 -10.41 29.30
C SER A 286 3.65 -9.62 30.09
N GLN A 287 4.72 -10.24 30.58
CA GLN A 287 5.80 -9.55 31.30
C GLN A 287 6.94 -9.11 30.38
N ARG A 288 6.88 -9.43 29.08
CA ARG A 288 7.91 -9.05 28.11
C ARG A 288 7.71 -7.61 27.62
N PRO A 289 8.74 -6.98 27.00
CA PRO A 289 8.60 -5.66 26.42
C PRO A 289 7.43 -5.59 25.42
N GLY A 290 6.56 -4.59 25.57
CA GLY A 290 5.33 -4.46 24.79
C GLY A 290 4.10 -5.16 25.40
N GLY A 291 4.28 -5.96 26.46
CA GLY A 291 3.19 -6.55 27.23
C GLY A 291 2.36 -7.58 26.44
N ALA A 292 1.15 -7.84 26.93
CA ALA A 292 0.29 -8.88 26.36
C ALA A 292 -0.11 -8.60 24.90
N SER A 293 -0.43 -7.34 24.59
CA SER A 293 -0.84 -6.91 23.25
C SER A 293 0.26 -7.06 22.19
N ALA A 294 1.54 -7.08 22.59
CA ALA A 294 2.65 -7.31 21.68
C ALA A 294 3.11 -8.78 21.64
N CYS A 295 3.05 -9.47 22.78
CA CYS A 295 3.80 -10.71 22.99
C CYS A 295 2.95 -11.94 23.31
N CYS A 296 1.68 -11.79 23.70
CA CYS A 296 0.81 -12.94 23.97
C CYS A 296 0.04 -13.33 22.71
N ALA A 297 0.41 -14.46 22.10
CA ALA A 297 -0.16 -14.90 20.82
C ALA A 297 -1.70 -14.92 20.79
N ASN A 298 -2.38 -15.28 21.89
CA ASN A 298 -3.84 -15.26 21.94
C ASN A 298 -4.39 -13.82 21.97
N THR A 299 -3.79 -12.94 22.77
CA THR A 299 -4.13 -11.51 22.77
C THR A 299 -3.90 -10.88 21.39
N VAL A 300 -2.79 -11.23 20.72
CA VAL A 300 -2.52 -10.78 19.35
C VAL A 300 -3.57 -11.31 18.37
N LYS A 301 -4.02 -12.57 18.47
CA LYS A 301 -5.11 -13.08 17.62
C LYS A 301 -6.45 -12.37 17.85
N ASP A 302 -6.72 -11.97 19.09
CA ASP A 302 -7.99 -11.35 19.47
C ASP A 302 -8.03 -9.84 19.19
N GLU A 303 -6.90 -9.14 19.35
CA GLU A 303 -6.80 -7.68 19.32
C GLU A 303 -5.95 -7.13 18.16
N GLY A 304 -5.11 -7.99 17.55
CA GLY A 304 -4.20 -7.60 16.49
C GLY A 304 -4.92 -7.26 15.20
N PHE A 305 -4.37 -6.29 14.47
CA PHE A 305 -4.85 -5.94 13.15
C PHE A 305 -4.26 -6.89 12.09
N PRO A 306 -4.81 -6.97 10.87
CA PRO A 306 -4.27 -7.83 9.81
C PRO A 306 -2.85 -7.45 9.41
N CYS A 307 -1.93 -8.40 9.26
CA CYS A 307 -0.53 -8.11 8.90
C CYS A 307 -0.35 -7.46 7.50
N VAL A 308 -1.36 -7.54 6.65
CA VAL A 308 -1.42 -6.78 5.38
C VAL A 308 -1.66 -5.27 5.58
N MET A 309 -2.01 -4.84 6.80
CA MET A 309 -2.25 -3.43 7.16
C MET A 309 -1.12 -2.81 7.99
N GLY A 310 -0.10 -3.58 8.38
CA GLY A 310 1.02 -3.09 9.19
C GLY A 310 1.93 -4.21 9.71
N GLU A 311 3.04 -3.84 10.36
CA GLU A 311 3.97 -4.78 11.00
C GLU A 311 3.44 -5.34 12.34
N ALA A 312 4.18 -6.26 12.96
CA ALA A 312 3.82 -6.83 14.25
C ALA A 312 3.64 -5.76 15.36
N PRO A 313 2.69 -5.91 16.32
CA PRO A 313 1.83 -7.08 16.52
C PRO A 313 0.63 -7.10 15.58
N CYS A 314 0.52 -8.18 14.80
CA CYS A 314 -0.50 -8.32 13.77
C CYS A 314 -0.92 -9.79 13.61
N VAL A 315 -1.98 -10.02 12.84
CA VAL A 315 -2.51 -11.34 12.55
C VAL A 315 -2.46 -11.61 11.05
N MET A 316 -1.76 -12.68 10.67
CA MET A 316 -1.61 -13.08 9.28
C MET A 316 -2.91 -13.66 8.71
N ALA A 317 -2.95 -13.82 7.39
CA ALA A 317 -4.00 -14.52 6.68
C ALA A 317 -4.26 -15.92 7.25
N ASP A 318 -5.51 -16.39 7.13
CA ASP A 318 -5.92 -17.73 7.54
C ASP A 318 -6.65 -18.48 6.42
N PRO A 319 -5.94 -18.91 5.36
CA PRO A 319 -6.54 -19.43 4.13
C PRO A 319 -7.41 -20.68 4.33
N THR A 320 -7.25 -21.35 5.47
CA THR A 320 -7.94 -22.60 5.81
C THR A 320 -8.95 -22.44 6.94
N CYS A 321 -9.21 -21.20 7.39
CA CYS A 321 -10.03 -20.92 8.57
C CYS A 321 -9.59 -21.69 9.83
N SER A 322 -8.30 -21.96 9.95
CA SER A 322 -7.72 -22.77 11.04
C SER A 322 -7.83 -22.12 12.42
N SER A 323 -7.93 -20.79 12.45
CA SER A 323 -8.06 -19.96 13.65
C SER A 323 -9.48 -19.46 13.90
N GLY A 324 -10.39 -19.67 12.94
CA GLY A 324 -11.77 -19.19 12.98
C GLY A 324 -12.79 -20.30 13.14
N ILE A 325 -14.03 -19.98 12.81
CA ILE A 325 -15.13 -20.96 12.75
C ILE A 325 -15.66 -20.98 11.33
N GLN A 326 -15.38 -22.07 10.62
CA GLN A 326 -15.84 -22.25 9.26
C GLN A 326 -17.35 -22.51 9.23
N SER A 327 -18.07 -21.74 8.41
CA SER A 327 -19.46 -21.99 8.03
C SER A 327 -19.51 -22.93 6.82
N SER A 328 -20.65 -23.57 6.60
CA SER A 328 -20.94 -24.35 5.39
C SER A 328 -20.97 -23.57 4.07
N ASN A 329 -20.88 -22.23 4.12
CA ASN A 329 -21.07 -21.33 2.98
C ASN A 329 -19.80 -20.49 2.77
N ASP A 330 -18.62 -21.06 3.03
CA ASP A 330 -17.31 -20.42 2.83
C ASP A 330 -17.02 -19.18 3.69
N ALA A 331 -17.90 -18.81 4.62
CA ALA A 331 -17.59 -17.79 5.62
C ALA A 331 -16.70 -18.39 6.72
N CYS A 332 -15.59 -17.73 7.03
CA CYS A 332 -14.81 -17.98 8.22
C CYS A 332 -15.11 -16.89 9.25
N CYS A 333 -15.83 -17.22 10.33
CA CYS A 333 -16.11 -16.27 11.41
C CYS A 333 -14.95 -16.19 12.41
N ALA A 334 -14.89 -15.08 13.16
CA ALA A 334 -13.97 -14.98 14.30
C ALA A 334 -14.21 -16.11 15.32
N ALA A 335 -13.13 -16.63 15.95
CA ALA A 335 -13.24 -17.66 16.99
C ALA A 335 -14.12 -17.23 18.17
N SER A 336 -14.09 -15.93 18.51
CA SER A 336 -14.89 -15.33 19.57
C SER A 336 -16.40 -15.46 19.37
N CYS A 337 -16.86 -15.80 18.18
CA CYS A 337 -18.27 -16.02 17.89
C CYS A 337 -18.84 -17.27 18.56
N GLY A 338 -18.03 -18.29 18.86
CA GLY A 338 -18.47 -19.61 19.36
C GLY A 338 -19.29 -20.45 18.36
N THR A 339 -19.95 -19.82 17.40
CA THR A 339 -20.59 -20.44 16.23
C THR A 339 -20.55 -19.45 15.07
N CYS A 340 -20.44 -19.92 13.83
CA CYS A 340 -20.47 -19.06 12.65
C CYS A 340 -21.87 -19.00 12.03
N GLY A 341 -22.42 -17.80 11.85
CA GLY A 341 -23.74 -17.58 11.28
C GLY A 341 -24.92 -18.01 12.17
N GLY A 342 -26.10 -18.08 11.57
CA GLY A 342 -27.35 -18.45 12.24
C GLY A 342 -28.08 -17.30 12.95
N ARG A 343 -29.27 -17.60 13.49
CA ARG A 343 -30.12 -16.61 14.17
C ARG A 343 -29.40 -15.99 15.36
N GLY A 344 -29.41 -14.66 15.45
CA GLY A 344 -28.79 -13.93 16.55
C GLY A 344 -27.27 -13.79 16.45
N CYS A 345 -26.64 -14.14 15.32
CA CYS A 345 -25.20 -13.98 15.11
C CYS A 345 -24.69 -12.57 15.44
N GLY A 346 -25.49 -11.53 15.16
CA GLY A 346 -25.11 -10.14 15.45
C GLY A 346 -25.00 -9.77 16.94
N GLY A 347 -25.50 -10.61 17.84
CA GLY A 347 -25.39 -10.40 19.29
C GLY A 347 -24.19 -11.12 19.94
N ARG A 348 -23.37 -11.83 19.15
CA ARG A 348 -22.19 -12.54 19.63
C ARG A 348 -20.98 -11.58 19.76
N PRO A 349 -19.93 -11.94 20.51
CA PRO A 349 -18.71 -11.14 20.57
C PRO A 349 -18.16 -10.84 19.18
N GLY A 350 -17.85 -9.58 18.89
CA GLY A 350 -17.46 -9.11 17.55
C GLY A 350 -18.63 -8.70 16.63
N GLY A 351 -19.88 -9.00 17.02
CA GLY A 351 -21.08 -8.53 16.33
C GLY A 351 -21.30 -9.15 14.95
N GLY A 352 -22.16 -8.51 14.15
CA GLY A 352 -22.59 -9.05 12.85
C GLY A 352 -21.45 -9.18 11.84
N SER A 353 -20.54 -8.22 11.80
CA SER A 353 -19.38 -8.23 10.89
C SER A 353 -18.39 -9.37 11.18
N ALA A 354 -18.32 -9.86 12.43
CA ALA A 354 -17.44 -10.96 12.81
C ALA A 354 -18.10 -12.33 12.75
N CYS A 355 -19.42 -12.40 13.00
CA CYS A 355 -20.12 -13.64 13.28
C CYS A 355 -21.29 -13.98 12.35
N CYS A 356 -21.79 -13.03 11.55
CA CYS A 356 -22.86 -13.30 10.59
C CYS A 356 -22.28 -13.63 9.23
N SER A 357 -22.38 -14.89 8.81
CA SER A 357 -21.88 -15.35 7.52
C SER A 357 -22.37 -14.50 6.34
N GLY A 358 -23.65 -14.08 6.34
CA GLY A 358 -24.16 -13.19 5.29
C GLY A 358 -23.48 -11.81 5.23
N SER A 359 -23.07 -11.25 6.37
CA SER A 359 -22.31 -9.99 6.40
C SER A 359 -20.87 -10.18 5.95
N ILE A 360 -20.26 -11.31 6.30
CA ILE A 360 -18.88 -11.65 5.90
C ILE A 360 -18.82 -11.90 4.39
N LEU A 361 -19.74 -12.70 3.85
CA LEU A 361 -19.80 -13.01 2.43
C LEU A 361 -20.24 -11.82 1.56
N GLY A 362 -20.88 -10.81 2.17
CA GLY A 362 -21.19 -9.56 1.48
C GLY A 362 -19.98 -8.62 1.33
N ASN A 363 -18.83 -8.98 1.89
CA ASN A 363 -17.56 -8.26 1.71
C ASN A 363 -16.61 -9.13 0.87
N ASP A 364 -16.63 -8.91 -0.45
CA ASP A 364 -15.81 -9.65 -1.40
C ASP A 364 -14.30 -9.35 -1.29
N GLU A 365 -13.93 -8.27 -0.61
CA GLU A 365 -12.55 -7.81 -0.48
C GLU A 365 -11.83 -8.46 0.71
N ARG A 366 -12.58 -8.99 1.68
CA ARG A 366 -12.01 -9.59 2.90
C ARG A 366 -11.90 -11.11 2.79
N THR A 367 -11.00 -11.57 1.95
CA THR A 367 -10.74 -12.98 1.69
C THR A 367 -9.71 -13.59 2.65
N CYS A 368 -9.82 -14.89 2.92
CA CYS A 368 -9.02 -15.58 3.95
C CYS A 368 -7.57 -15.86 3.55
N ASP A 369 -7.26 -15.79 2.26
CA ASP A 369 -5.90 -15.78 1.71
C ASP A 369 -5.12 -14.52 2.10
N ARG A 370 -5.81 -13.41 2.46
CA ARG A 370 -5.18 -12.14 2.84
C ARG A 370 -5.45 -11.70 4.27
N TYR A 371 -6.62 -12.07 4.81
CA TYR A 371 -7.08 -11.59 6.10
C TYR A 371 -7.31 -12.72 7.10
N PRO A 372 -7.10 -12.47 8.39
CA PRO A 372 -7.57 -13.36 9.44
C PRO A 372 -9.11 -13.31 9.52
N PRO A 373 -9.73 -14.28 10.20
CA PRO A 373 -11.17 -14.27 10.44
C PRO A 373 -11.61 -12.97 11.15
N PRO A 374 -12.75 -12.36 10.79
CA PRO A 374 -13.73 -12.84 9.81
C PRO A 374 -13.25 -12.67 8.37
N CYS A 375 -13.44 -13.67 7.51
CA CYS A 375 -13.04 -13.60 6.10
C CYS A 375 -13.85 -14.58 5.24
N ARG A 376 -13.86 -14.36 3.93
CA ARG A 376 -14.42 -15.27 2.92
C ARG A 376 -13.34 -16.25 2.44
N LEU A 377 -13.59 -17.54 2.55
CA LEU A 377 -12.77 -18.57 1.93
C LEU A 377 -12.97 -18.50 0.41
N VAL A 378 -11.85 -18.55 -0.33
CA VAL A 378 -11.80 -18.39 -1.79
C VAL A 378 -10.95 -19.46 -2.45
#